data_AF-X8CEE8-F1
#
_entry.id   AF-X8CEE8-F1
#
_cell.length_a   1.000
_cell.length_b   1.000
_cell.length_c   1.000
_cell.angle_alpha   90.00
_cell.angle_beta   90.00
_cell.angle_gamma   90.00
#
_symmetry.space_group_name_H-M   'P 1'
#
loop_
_entity.id
_entity.type
_entity.pdbx_description
1 polymer ?
#
loop_
_entity_poly.entity_id
_entity_poly.type
_entity_poly.pdbx_seq_one_letter_code
_entity_poly.pdbx_strand_id
1 'polypeptide(L)' 'MTVEPVDVRVRRWVDAMPQYGPGHADIVAEIRAGLPPALAVAGNYLDGIGVPACIAAARRAVSELLGAGVAR' A
#
# COMPACT_ATOMS: atom_id res chain seq x y z
N MET A 1 42.26 -15.83 11.87
CA MET A 1 41.62 -16.99 11.21
C MET A 1 40.29 -16.49 10.66
N THR A 2 40.13 -16.43 9.34
CA THR A 2 38.85 -16.10 8.70
C THR A 2 38.16 -17.40 8.30
N VAL A 3 36.83 -17.42 8.42
CA VAL A 3 35.99 -18.56 8.06
C VAL A 3 35.01 -18.09 7.00
N GLU A 4 34.83 -18.89 5.95
CA GLU A 4 33.93 -18.58 4.84
C GLU A 4 32.48 -19.00 5.16
N PRO A 5 31.46 -18.24 4.69
CA PRO A 5 30.06 -18.57 4.90
C PRO A 5 29.65 -19.83 4.13
N VAL A 6 28.82 -20.67 4.75
CA VAL A 6 28.31 -21.93 4.16
C VAL A 6 27.29 -21.69 3.05
N ASP A 7 26.46 -20.65 3.19
CA ASP A 7 25.50 -20.23 2.16
C ASP A 7 25.25 -18.72 2.25
N VAL A 8 24.98 -18.10 1.11
CA VAL A 8 24.73 -16.66 0.99
C VAL A 8 23.63 -16.42 -0.05
N ARG A 9 22.59 -15.69 0.37
CA ARG A 9 21.54 -15.23 -0.55
C ARG A 9 21.37 -13.73 -0.45
N VAL A 10 21.77 -13.03 -1.52
CA VAL A 10 21.56 -11.60 -1.66
C VAL A 10 20.26 -11.34 -2.41
N ARG A 11 19.49 -10.38 -1.93
CA ARG A 11 18.38 -9.76 -2.66
C ARG A 11 18.52 -8.26 -2.60
N ARG A 12 18.24 -7.62 -3.73
CA ARG A 12 18.06 -6.19 -3.82
C ARG A 12 16.60 -5.93 -4.17
N TRP A 13 15.98 -5.07 -3.40
CA TRP A 13 14.58 -4.71 -3.55
C TRP A 13 14.55 -3.23 -3.94
N VAL A 14 14.62 -3.00 -5.24
CA VAL A 14 14.58 -1.65 -5.82
C VAL A 14 13.17 -1.10 -5.64
N ASP A 15 13.06 0.14 -5.16
CA ASP A 15 11.80 0.86 -4.95
C ASP A 15 10.75 0.12 -4.12
N ALA A 16 11.19 -0.80 -3.24
CA ALA A 16 10.27 -1.62 -2.46
C ALA A 16 9.68 -0.92 -1.23
N MET A 17 10.27 0.21 -0.83
CA MET A 17 9.91 0.93 0.38
C MET A 17 9.38 2.33 0.05
N PRO A 18 8.05 2.54 0.04
CA PRO A 18 7.47 3.87 -0.07
C PRO A 18 8.00 4.79 1.02
N GLN A 19 8.32 6.03 0.66
CA GLN A 19 8.77 7.06 1.59
C GLN A 19 7.65 8.07 1.80
N TYR A 20 7.11 8.14 3.02
CA TYR A 20 6.04 9.08 3.35
C TYR A 20 6.66 10.40 3.80
N GLY A 21 6.51 11.44 2.97
CA GLY A 21 6.90 12.79 3.33
C GLY A 21 5.85 13.49 4.21
N PRO A 22 6.18 14.67 4.76
CA PRO A 22 5.17 15.56 5.32
C PRO A 22 4.02 15.80 4.32
N GLY A 23 2.77 15.77 4.78
CA GLY A 23 1.59 15.92 3.92
C GLY A 23 1.15 14.64 3.18
N HIS A 24 1.79 13.49 3.42
CA HIS A 24 1.43 12.21 2.77
C HIS A 24 -0.05 11.86 2.90
N ALA A 25 -0.64 12.09 4.08
CA ALA A 25 -2.07 11.82 4.31
C ALA A 25 -2.98 12.67 3.40
N ASP A 26 -2.61 13.92 3.13
CA ASP A 26 -3.38 14.81 2.27
C ASP A 26 -3.31 14.35 0.80
N ILE A 27 -2.12 13.96 0.34
CA ILE A 27 -1.92 13.37 -0.99
C ILE A 27 -2.76 12.08 -1.15
N VAL A 28 -2.76 11.22 -0.14
CA VAL A 28 -3.56 9.99 -0.15
C VAL A 28 -5.07 10.30 -0.19
N ALA A 29 -5.52 11.34 0.51
CA ALA A 29 -6.91 11.80 0.44
C ALA A 29 -7.27 12.33 -0.95
N GLU A 30 -6.39 13.13 -1.56
CA GLU A 30 -6.55 13.64 -2.93
C GLU A 30 -6.65 12.51 -3.96
N ILE A 31 -5.76 11.51 -3.87
CA ILE A 31 -5.79 10.33 -4.73
C ILE A 31 -7.17 9.67 -4.65
N ARG A 32 -7.67 9.39 -3.44
CA ARG A 32 -8.96 8.71 -3.25
C ARG A 32 -10.14 9.55 -3.76
N ALA A 33 -10.12 10.85 -3.52
CA ALA A 33 -11.17 11.77 -3.99
C ALA A 33 -11.21 11.91 -5.52
N GLY A 34 -10.07 11.74 -6.20
CA GLY A 34 -9.96 11.83 -7.65
C GLY A 34 -10.38 10.58 -8.43
N LEU A 35 -10.75 9.48 -7.75
CA LEU A 35 -11.11 8.23 -8.42
C LEU A 35 -12.55 8.22 -8.93
N PRO A 36 -12.83 7.54 -10.07
CA PRO A 36 -14.21 7.31 -10.51
C PRO A 36 -14.94 6.33 -9.57
N PRO A 37 -16.29 6.33 -9.55
CA PRO A 37 -17.09 5.59 -8.56
C PRO A 37 -16.88 4.06 -8.48
N ALA A 38 -16.35 3.44 -9.54
CA ALA A 38 -16.11 2.00 -9.62
C ALA A 38 -14.63 1.62 -9.47
N LEU A 39 -13.79 2.55 -8.99
CA LEU A 39 -12.36 2.32 -8.79
C LEU A 39 -11.95 2.72 -7.37
N ALA A 40 -11.24 1.82 -6.70
CA ALA A 40 -10.65 2.06 -5.39
C ALA A 40 -9.18 1.62 -5.39
N VAL A 41 -8.38 2.20 -4.49
CA VAL A 41 -6.94 1.93 -4.37
C VAL A 41 -6.59 1.23 -3.06
N ALA A 42 -5.63 0.32 -3.12
CA ALA A 42 -5.06 -0.37 -1.96
C ALA A 42 -3.55 -0.56 -2.17
N GLY A 43 -2.78 -0.59 -1.08
CA GLY A 43 -1.34 -0.83 -1.15
C GLY A 43 -0.54 -0.17 -0.02
N ASN A 44 0.75 -0.45 -0.02
CA ASN A 44 1.71 0.00 0.99
C ASN A 44 2.10 1.48 0.85
N TYR A 45 1.59 2.19 -0.16
CA TYR A 45 1.84 3.61 -0.38
C TYR A 45 0.73 4.50 0.22
N LEU A 46 -0.27 3.90 0.87
CA LEU A 46 -1.45 4.59 1.40
C LEU A 46 -1.29 4.83 2.90
N ASP A 47 -1.98 4.04 3.74
CA ASP A 47 -2.13 4.27 5.17
C ASP A 47 -1.09 3.51 6.03
N GLY A 48 -0.02 3.01 5.41
CA GLY A 48 1.02 2.25 6.10
C GLY A 48 1.72 1.23 5.23
N ILE A 49 3.01 1.03 5.50
CA ILE A 49 3.90 0.18 4.69
C ILE A 49 3.71 -1.30 5.00
N GLY A 50 3.49 -1.64 6.27
CA GLY A 50 3.46 -3.01 6.74
C GLY A 50 2.31 -3.83 6.14
N VAL A 51 2.49 -5.16 6.09
CA VAL A 51 1.47 -6.09 5.60
C VAL A 51 0.09 -5.88 6.27
N PRO A 52 -0.02 -5.66 7.59
CA PRO A 52 -1.32 -5.39 8.22
C PRO A 52 -2.00 -4.12 7.69
N ALA A 53 -1.24 -3.06 7.41
CA ALA A 53 -1.77 -1.82 6.84
C ALA A 53 -2.26 -2.03 5.40
N CYS A 54 -1.52 -2.80 4.59
CA CYS A 54 -1.97 -3.19 3.26
C CYS A 54 -3.28 -3.97 3.28
N ILE A 55 -3.43 -4.90 4.24
CA ILE A 55 -4.68 -5.66 4.44
C ILE A 55 -5.81 -4.72 4.82
N ALA A 56 -5.58 -3.78 5.75
CA ALA A 56 -6.58 -2.79 6.13
C ALA A 56 -7.01 -1.91 4.94
N ALA A 57 -6.06 -1.44 4.14
CA ALA A 57 -6.32 -0.67 2.93
C ALA A 57 -7.15 -1.47 1.91
N ALA A 58 -6.84 -2.75 1.71
CA ALA A 58 -7.62 -3.62 0.83
C ALA A 58 -9.06 -3.82 1.32
N ARG A 59 -9.25 -4.05 2.63
CA ARG A 59 -10.60 -4.19 3.22
C ARG A 59 -11.43 -2.92 3.03
N ARG A 60 -10.81 -1.74 3.21
CA ARG A 60 -11.45 -0.45 2.94
C ARG A 60 -11.87 -0.34 1.48
N ALA A 61 -10.95 -0.56 0.54
CA ALA A 61 -11.22 -0.44 -0.89
C ALA A 61 -12.37 -1.36 -1.35
N VAL A 62 -12.40 -2.61 -0.87
CA VAL A 62 -13.50 -3.55 -1.16
C VAL A 62 -14.81 -3.06 -0.55
N SER A 63 -14.80 -2.56 0.68
CA SER A 63 -16.01 -2.01 1.32
C SER A 63 -16.56 -0.81 0.56
N GLU A 64 -15.70 0.07 0.03
CA GLU A 64 -16.10 1.22 -0.78
C GLU A 64 -16.79 0.77 -2.09
N LEU A 65 -16.19 -0.19 -2.79
CA LEU A 65 -16.75 -0.73 -4.04
C LEU A 65 -18.09 -1.46 -3.82
N LEU A 66 -18.20 -2.24 -2.74
CA LEU A 66 -19.45 -2.95 -2.42
C LEU A 66 -20.53 -1.99 -1.93
N GLY A 67 -20.18 -0.95 -1.17
CA GLY A 67 -21.10 0.09 -0.74
C GLY A 67 -21.64 0.93 -1.92
N ALA A 68 -20.80 1.22 -2.91
CA ALA A 68 -21.21 1.90 -4.14
C ALA A 68 -22.20 1.07 -4.99
N GLY A 69 -22.15 -0.26 -4.89
CA GLY A 69 -23.05 -1.17 -5.61
C GLY A 69 -24.48 -1.25 -5.06
N VAL A 70 -24.73 -0.81 -3.82
CA VAL A 70 -26.08 -0.84 -3.19
C VAL A 70 -26.89 0.42 -3.52
N ALA A 71 -26.24 1.49 -3.98
CA ALA A 71 -26.89 2.75 -4.36
C ALA A 71 -27.39 2.77 -5.82
N ARG A 72 -27.59 1.60 -6.45
CA ARG A 72 -28.04 1.47 -7.84
C ARG A 72 -29.38 0.74 -7.95
#